data_AF-A0A2H9MXI6-F1
#
_entry.id   AF-A0A2H9MXI6-F1
#
_cell.length_a   1.000
_cell.length_b   1.000
_cell.length_c   1.000
_cell.angle_alpha   90.00
_cell.angle_beta   90.00
_cell.angle_gamma   90.00
#
_symmetry.space_group_name_H-M   'P 1'
#
loop_
_entity.id
_entity.type
_entity.pdbx_description
1 polymer ?
#
loop_
_entity_poly.entity_id
_entity_poly.type
_entity_poly.pdbx_seq_one_letter_code
_entity_poly.pdbx_strand_id
1 'polypeptide(L)'
;MEKASDNVSNIHNRFSLTLVNPASHYFSLVGSLAISAVITAIVYFGYLGSNENWFRIPMVIGILALTQLIDTRFTRKKEYSKSLHASLFGNLLWVAVLLMGLLASVVLVKDASLFFVTYGMFLFASFRIGIFTTTLGASIKKAWAICMVQPLAMLLVMIPYDMWYSTLTNPMAVGFGAVFLIIASVWSVLTDRAGRPGMESTHKTIQA
;
A
#
# COMPACT_ATOMS: atom_id res chain seq x y z
N MET A 1 -26.52 43.35 -17.92
CA MET A 1 -25.46 42.48 -18.45
C MET A 1 -25.77 41.07 -18.01
N GLU A 2 -26.34 40.29 -18.91
CA GLU A 2 -26.66 38.87 -18.71
C GLU A 2 -25.34 38.10 -18.68
N LYS A 3 -25.03 37.43 -17.56
CA LYS A 3 -23.82 36.59 -17.46
C LYS A 3 -23.96 35.46 -18.47
N ALA A 4 -23.13 35.48 -19.52
CA ALA A 4 -23.01 34.36 -20.43
C ALA A 4 -22.80 33.08 -19.60
N SER A 5 -23.72 32.12 -19.73
CA SER A 5 -23.61 30.85 -19.03
C SER A 5 -22.33 30.17 -19.50
N ASP A 6 -21.42 29.91 -18.57
CA ASP A 6 -20.17 29.21 -18.83
C ASP A 6 -20.48 27.74 -19.11
N ASN A 7 -20.90 27.49 -20.36
CA ASN A 7 -21.34 26.19 -20.84
C ASN A 7 -20.17 25.20 -20.88
N VAL A 8 -18.94 25.69 -21.01
CA VAL A 8 -17.72 24.86 -21.07
C VAL A 8 -17.41 24.28 -19.70
N SER A 9 -17.40 25.09 -18.63
CA SER A 9 -17.17 24.56 -17.28
C SER A 9 -18.32 23.66 -16.81
N ASN A 10 -19.56 23.95 -17.19
CA ASN A 10 -20.71 23.08 -16.91
C ASN A 10 -20.62 21.73 -17.61
N ILE A 11 -20.11 21.65 -18.84
CA ILE A 11 -19.87 20.38 -19.53
C ILE A 11 -18.78 19.57 -18.81
N HIS A 12 -17.65 20.20 -18.44
CA HIS A 12 -16.59 19.52 -17.67
C HIS A 12 -17.06 19.04 -16.30
N ASN A 13 -17.92 19.80 -15.60
CA ASN A 13 -18.49 19.39 -14.33
C ASN A 13 -19.49 18.23 -14.47
N ARG A 14 -20.26 18.19 -15.56
CA ARG A 14 -21.23 17.11 -15.83
C ARG A 14 -20.55 15.77 -16.10
N PHE A 15 -19.32 15.78 -16.62
CA PHE A 15 -18.48 14.59 -16.82
C PHE A 15 -17.45 14.37 -15.70
N SER A 16 -17.50 15.12 -14.59
CA SER A 16 -16.59 14.90 -13.45
C SER A 16 -16.90 13.62 -12.68
N LEU A 17 -18.17 13.20 -12.65
CA LEU A 17 -18.58 11.90 -12.10
C LEU A 17 -18.01 10.72 -12.92
N THR A 18 -17.82 10.90 -14.24
CA THR A 18 -17.11 9.93 -15.09
C THR A 18 -15.57 9.99 -14.95
N LEU A 19 -15.03 11.02 -14.27
CA LEU A 19 -13.61 11.09 -13.86
C LEU A 19 -13.34 10.37 -12.52
N VAL A 20 -14.38 9.88 -11.83
CA VAL A 20 -14.25 8.87 -10.76
C VAL A 20 -13.97 7.51 -11.43
N ASN A 21 -12.82 7.43 -12.08
CA ASN A 21 -12.27 6.18 -12.58
C ASN A 21 -11.54 5.51 -11.41
N PRO A 22 -11.61 4.18 -11.25
CA PRO A 22 -10.69 3.43 -10.39
C PRO A 22 -9.21 3.77 -10.58
N ALA A 23 -8.83 4.37 -11.73
CA ALA A 23 -7.50 4.86 -12.05
C ALA A 23 -7.22 6.34 -11.64
N SER A 24 -8.19 7.06 -11.06
CA SER A 24 -8.02 8.44 -10.59
C SER A 24 -7.25 8.50 -9.27
N HIS A 25 -6.35 9.49 -9.14
CA HIS A 25 -5.52 9.63 -7.94
C HIS A 25 -6.34 9.96 -6.69
N TYR A 26 -7.47 10.66 -6.83
CA TYR A 26 -8.37 10.96 -5.71
C TYR A 26 -9.05 9.69 -5.19
N PHE A 27 -9.45 8.78 -6.08
CA PHE A 27 -10.04 7.50 -5.69
C PHE A 27 -9.03 6.67 -4.91
N SER A 28 -7.80 6.55 -5.41
CA SER A 28 -6.74 5.82 -4.72
C SER A 28 -6.41 6.41 -3.36
N LEU A 29 -6.37 7.73 -3.26
CA LEU A 29 -6.09 8.43 -2.00
C LEU A 29 -7.20 8.15 -0.99
N VAL A 30 -8.45 8.52 -1.30
CA VAL A 30 -9.59 8.33 -0.40
C VAL A 30 -9.78 6.85 -0.05
N GLY A 31 -9.68 5.96 -1.04
CA GLY A 31 -9.72 4.52 -0.83
C GLY A 31 -8.62 4.05 0.11
N SER A 32 -7.38 4.51 -0.07
CA SER A 32 -6.28 4.11 0.83
C SER A 32 -6.53 4.55 2.27
N LEU A 33 -7.02 5.78 2.47
CA LEU A 33 -7.34 6.31 3.80
C LEU A 33 -8.49 5.54 4.45
N ALA A 34 -9.54 5.21 3.70
CA ALA A 34 -10.65 4.41 4.20
C ALA A 34 -10.21 2.99 4.57
N ILE A 35 -9.41 2.35 3.70
CA ILE A 35 -8.93 0.99 3.95
C ILE A 35 -7.94 0.96 5.12
N SER A 36 -7.10 1.98 5.35
CA SER A 36 -6.23 2.00 6.52
C SER A 36 -7.00 2.11 7.84
N ALA A 37 -8.15 2.80 7.83
CA ALA A 37 -9.08 2.78 8.95
C ALA A 37 -9.63 1.37 9.20
N VAL A 38 -10.02 0.67 8.13
CA VAL A 38 -10.49 -0.73 8.19
C VAL A 38 -9.39 -1.67 8.71
N ILE A 39 -8.15 -1.56 8.22
CA ILE A 39 -7.01 -2.33 8.72
C ILE A 39 -6.87 -2.14 10.24
N THR A 40 -6.90 -0.89 10.69
CA THR A 40 -6.75 -0.55 12.11
C THR A 40 -7.89 -1.13 12.94
N ALA A 41 -9.13 -1.00 12.47
CA ALA A 41 -10.31 -1.59 13.12
C ALA A 41 -10.19 -3.12 13.22
N ILE A 42 -9.84 -3.80 12.13
CA ILE A 42 -9.66 -5.26 12.12
C ILE A 42 -8.59 -5.68 13.13
N VAL A 43 -7.46 -4.97 13.21
CA VAL A 43 -6.40 -5.29 14.17
C VAL A 43 -6.89 -5.11 15.61
N TYR A 44 -7.56 -4.01 15.93
CA TYR A 44 -8.03 -3.75 17.29
C TYR A 44 -9.15 -4.68 17.74
N PHE A 45 -10.17 -4.89 16.91
CA PHE A 45 -11.32 -5.74 17.26
C PHE A 45 -11.03 -7.23 17.08
N GLY A 46 -10.26 -7.60 16.05
CA GLY A 46 -10.06 -9.00 15.67
C GLY A 46 -8.79 -9.64 16.24
N TYR A 47 -7.72 -8.88 16.42
CA TYR A 47 -6.42 -9.41 16.87
C TYR A 47 -6.06 -9.01 18.30
N LEU A 48 -6.32 -7.77 18.69
CA LEU A 48 -5.99 -7.27 20.02
C LEU A 48 -7.15 -7.39 21.02
N GLY A 49 -8.39 -7.55 20.53
CA GLY A 49 -9.58 -7.64 21.37
C GLY A 49 -9.84 -6.40 22.23
N SER A 50 -9.40 -5.22 21.78
CA SER A 50 -9.46 -3.97 22.56
C SER A 50 -10.28 -2.90 21.85
N ASN A 51 -11.20 -2.27 22.60
CA ASN A 51 -12.09 -1.21 22.10
C ASN A 51 -11.68 0.19 22.58
N GLU A 52 -10.56 0.33 23.29
CA GLU A 52 -10.23 1.55 24.05
C GLU A 52 -9.36 2.54 23.26
N ASN A 53 -8.89 2.15 22.07
CA ASN A 53 -7.83 2.87 21.35
C ASN A 53 -8.29 3.49 20.02
N TRP A 54 -9.48 4.10 20.00
CA TRP A 54 -10.06 4.73 18.81
C TRP A 54 -9.17 5.80 18.17
N PHE A 55 -8.31 6.45 18.94
CA PHE A 55 -7.35 7.45 18.44
C PHE A 55 -6.31 6.87 17.46
N ARG A 56 -6.14 5.54 17.41
CA ARG A 56 -5.21 4.87 16.49
C ARG A 56 -5.66 4.97 15.03
N ILE A 57 -6.97 4.99 14.78
CA ILE A 57 -7.53 5.13 13.44
C ILE A 57 -7.06 6.45 12.79
N PRO A 58 -7.34 7.65 13.36
CA PRO A 58 -6.89 8.90 12.76
C PRO A 58 -5.36 9.02 12.71
N MET A 59 -4.61 8.41 13.65
CA MET A 59 -3.15 8.42 13.58
C MET A 59 -2.62 7.58 12.40
N VAL A 60 -3.14 6.37 12.17
CA VAL A 60 -2.73 5.52 11.04
C VAL A 60 -3.11 6.16 9.71
N ILE A 61 -4.29 6.77 9.61
CA ILE A 61 -4.70 7.59 8.45
C ILE A 61 -3.72 8.74 8.24
N GLY A 62 -3.36 9.47 9.30
CA GLY A 62 -2.41 10.58 9.24
C GLY A 62 -1.03 10.14 8.74
N ILE A 63 -0.50 9.02 9.26
CA ILE A 63 0.78 8.46 8.80
C ILE A 63 0.71 8.02 7.34
N LEU A 64 -0.35 7.35 6.94
CA LEU A 64 -0.56 6.97 5.54
C LEU A 64 -0.55 8.21 4.63
N ALA A 65 -1.29 9.26 4.99
CA ALA A 65 -1.33 10.49 4.22
C ALA A 65 0.06 11.17 4.15
N LEU A 66 0.78 11.25 5.27
CA LEU A 66 2.12 11.84 5.32
C LEU A 66 3.12 11.07 4.47
N THR A 67 3.09 9.74 4.52
CA THR A 67 3.99 8.89 3.72
C THR A 67 3.66 8.97 2.23
N GLN A 68 2.38 9.08 1.86
CA GLN A 68 1.95 9.37 0.49
C GLN A 68 2.39 10.76 0.02
N LEU A 69 2.50 11.76 0.90
CA LEU A 69 3.11 13.05 0.54
C LEU A 69 4.63 12.91 0.34
N ILE A 70 5.30 12.09 1.15
CA ILE A 70 6.74 11.82 0.99
C ILE A 70 7.03 11.16 -0.36
N ASP A 71 6.16 10.27 -0.84
CA ASP A 71 6.28 9.65 -2.17
C ASP A 71 6.40 10.67 -3.32
N THR A 72 5.82 11.87 -3.18
CA THR A 72 5.94 12.94 -4.19
C THR A 72 7.38 13.41 -4.39
N ARG A 73 8.25 13.22 -3.40
CA ARG A 73 9.68 13.55 -3.50
C ARG A 73 10.47 12.51 -4.27
N PHE A 74 9.94 11.29 -4.38
CA PHE A 74 10.61 10.16 -5.01
C PHE A 74 10.00 9.75 -6.35
N THR A 75 8.83 10.29 -6.68
CA THR A 75 8.09 10.00 -7.91
C THR A 75 7.94 11.25 -8.77
N ARG A 76 7.90 11.09 -10.09
CA ARG A 76 7.61 12.22 -10.99
C ARG A 76 6.14 12.64 -10.82
N LYS A 77 5.83 13.93 -10.95
CA LYS A 77 4.44 14.45 -10.79
C LYS A 77 3.39 13.70 -11.61
N LYS A 78 3.73 13.27 -12.84
CA LYS A 78 2.81 12.50 -13.72
C LYS A 78 2.56 11.07 -13.25
N GLU A 79 3.48 10.52 -12.45
CA GLU A 79 3.46 9.12 -12.02
C GLU A 79 2.99 8.97 -10.57
N TYR A 80 2.81 10.08 -9.85
CA TYR A 80 2.34 10.09 -8.46
C TYR A 80 1.03 9.33 -8.25
N SER A 81 0.09 9.44 -9.20
CA SER A 81 -1.15 8.65 -9.20
C SER A 81 -0.88 7.15 -9.07
N LYS A 82 0.14 6.62 -9.76
CA LYS A 82 0.51 5.20 -9.70
C LYS A 82 1.03 4.81 -8.31
N SER A 83 1.74 5.70 -7.61
CA SER A 83 2.17 5.45 -6.21
C SER A 83 0.97 5.35 -5.26
N LEU A 84 -0.04 6.21 -5.47
CA LEU A 84 -1.28 6.16 -4.69
C LEU A 84 -2.08 4.88 -4.98
N HIS A 85 -2.15 4.44 -6.24
CA HIS A 85 -2.73 3.14 -6.59
C HIS A 85 -1.96 1.98 -5.95
N ALA A 86 -0.63 2.05 -5.96
CA ALA A 86 0.20 1.03 -5.33
C ALA A 86 -0.06 0.93 -3.82
N SER A 87 -0.30 2.09 -3.18
CA SER A 87 -0.70 2.16 -1.77
C SER A 87 -2.08 1.57 -1.51
N LEU A 88 -3.07 1.89 -2.34
CA LEU A 88 -4.42 1.34 -2.22
C LEU A 88 -4.40 -0.18 -2.33
N PHE A 89 -3.77 -0.71 -3.38
CA PHE A 89 -3.72 -2.16 -3.59
C PHE A 89 -2.93 -2.87 -2.49
N GLY A 90 -1.82 -2.29 -2.03
CA GLY A 90 -1.07 -2.82 -0.89
C GLY A 90 -1.89 -2.87 0.41
N ASN A 91 -2.69 -1.84 0.68
CA ASN A 91 -3.63 -1.83 1.81
C ASN A 91 -4.72 -2.90 1.65
N LEU A 92 -5.26 -3.09 0.44
CA LEU A 92 -6.24 -4.16 0.17
C LEU A 92 -5.65 -5.56 0.37
N LEU A 93 -4.40 -5.79 -0.06
CA LEU A 93 -3.68 -7.03 0.23
C LEU A 93 -3.51 -7.24 1.74
N TRP A 94 -3.19 -6.19 2.48
CA TRP A 94 -3.08 -6.28 3.93
C TRP A 94 -4.42 -6.67 4.56
N VAL A 95 -5.53 -6.03 4.16
CA VAL A 95 -6.87 -6.44 4.62
C VAL A 95 -7.15 -7.90 4.29
N ALA A 96 -6.87 -8.35 3.06
CA ALA A 96 -7.10 -9.74 2.68
C ALA A 96 -6.35 -10.72 3.60
N VAL A 97 -5.08 -10.43 3.92
CA VAL A 97 -4.27 -11.25 4.83
C VAL A 97 -4.83 -11.24 6.25
N LEU A 98 -5.30 -10.10 6.75
CA LEU A 98 -5.93 -10.01 8.06
C LEU A 98 -7.24 -10.82 8.11
N LEU A 99 -8.09 -10.70 7.09
CA LEU A 99 -9.32 -11.48 7.02
C LEU A 99 -9.03 -12.98 6.94
N MET A 100 -8.00 -13.39 6.20
CA MET A 100 -7.55 -14.79 6.16
C MET A 100 -7.03 -15.26 7.52
N GLY A 101 -6.36 -14.40 8.29
CA GLY A 101 -5.91 -14.74 9.63
C GLY A 101 -7.05 -14.89 10.63
N LEU A 102 -8.08 -14.06 10.55
CA LEU A 102 -9.32 -14.22 11.33
C LEU A 102 -10.09 -15.46 10.90
N LEU A 103 -10.17 -15.74 9.60
CA LEU A 103 -10.80 -16.97 9.13
C LEU A 103 -10.04 -18.20 9.65
N ALA A 104 -8.71 -18.18 9.62
CA ALA A 104 -7.88 -19.24 10.17
C ALA A 104 -8.06 -19.40 11.68
N SER A 105 -8.20 -18.31 12.43
CA SER A 105 -8.43 -18.36 13.89
C SER A 105 -9.76 -19.05 14.22
N VAL A 106 -10.82 -18.75 13.47
CA VAL A 106 -12.13 -19.38 13.60
C VAL A 106 -12.09 -20.86 13.20
N VAL A 107 -11.54 -21.19 12.03
CA VAL A 107 -11.51 -22.57 11.50
C VAL A 107 -10.64 -23.49 12.35
N LEU A 108 -9.50 -22.99 12.84
CA LEU A 108 -8.56 -23.78 13.63
C LEU A 108 -8.84 -23.72 15.13
N VAL A 109 -9.82 -22.94 15.57
CA VAL A 109 -10.18 -22.70 16.98
C VAL A 109 -8.93 -22.29 17.79
N LYS A 110 -8.24 -21.26 17.29
CA LYS A 110 -7.03 -20.68 17.89
C LYS A 110 -7.15 -19.18 17.97
N ASP A 111 -6.37 -18.56 18.86
CA ASP A 111 -6.29 -17.10 18.93
C ASP A 111 -5.73 -16.50 17.64
N ALA A 112 -6.24 -15.32 17.27
CA ALA A 112 -5.79 -14.60 16.10
C ALA A 112 -4.33 -14.16 16.29
N SER A 113 -3.45 -14.62 15.39
CA SER A 113 -2.01 -14.38 15.52
C SER A 113 -1.57 -13.07 14.88
N LEU A 114 -0.82 -12.24 15.61
CA LEU A 114 -0.18 -11.02 15.08
C LEU A 114 0.79 -11.29 13.92
N PHE A 115 1.16 -12.55 13.68
CA PHE A 115 1.82 -13.00 12.46
C PHE A 115 1.18 -12.40 11.20
N PHE A 116 -0.15 -12.44 11.08
CA PHE A 116 -0.86 -11.96 9.89
C PHE A 116 -0.77 -10.44 9.74
N VAL A 117 -0.63 -9.71 10.84
CA VAL A 117 -0.45 -8.24 10.82
C VAL A 117 0.91 -7.90 10.22
N THR A 118 1.99 -8.49 10.74
CA THR A 118 3.36 -8.28 10.22
C THR A 118 3.54 -8.83 8.82
N TYR A 119 2.93 -9.99 8.52
CA TYR A 119 2.99 -10.58 7.19
C TYR A 119 2.29 -9.71 6.14
N GLY A 120 1.14 -9.11 6.48
CA GLY A 120 0.46 -8.14 5.62
C GLY A 120 1.29 -6.88 5.37
N MET A 121 2.03 -6.38 6.38
CA MET A 121 2.99 -5.28 6.23
C MET A 121 4.06 -5.62 5.17
N PHE A 122 4.63 -6.83 5.23
CA PHE A 122 5.63 -7.28 4.26
C PHE A 122 5.04 -7.44 2.86
N LEU A 123 3.85 -8.02 2.73
CA LEU A 123 3.16 -8.15 1.44
C LEU A 123 2.87 -6.81 0.79
N PHE A 124 2.43 -5.83 1.59
CA PHE A 124 2.29 -4.45 1.13
C PHE A 124 3.62 -3.93 0.58
N ALA A 125 4.70 -3.99 1.37
CA ALA A 125 6.01 -3.50 0.93
C ALA A 125 6.49 -4.20 -0.36
N SER A 126 6.38 -5.53 -0.44
CA SER A 126 6.78 -6.33 -1.62
C SER A 126 6.03 -5.92 -2.87
N PHE A 127 4.70 -5.76 -2.78
CA PHE A 127 3.90 -5.32 -3.91
C PHE A 127 4.35 -3.93 -4.40
N ARG A 128 4.53 -2.99 -3.47
CA ARG A 128 5.01 -1.65 -3.80
C ARG A 128 6.39 -1.67 -4.45
N ILE A 129 7.33 -2.49 -3.97
CA ILE A 129 8.65 -2.64 -4.59
C ILE A 129 8.49 -3.01 -6.06
N GLY A 130 7.64 -4.00 -6.37
CA GLY A 130 7.37 -4.42 -7.75
C GLY A 130 6.89 -3.26 -8.63
N ILE A 131 5.93 -2.46 -8.17
CA ILE A 131 5.43 -1.30 -8.94
C ILE A 131 6.49 -0.21 -9.07
N PHE A 132 7.22 0.09 -8.00
CA PHE A 132 8.23 1.14 -7.97
C PHE A 132 9.39 0.85 -8.91
N THR A 133 9.81 -0.41 -9.03
CA THR A 133 10.91 -0.78 -9.92
C THR A 133 10.44 -0.92 -11.37
N THR A 134 9.29 -1.57 -11.60
CA THR A 134 8.82 -1.89 -12.96
C THR A 134 8.17 -0.71 -13.68
N THR A 135 7.37 0.10 -12.98
CA THR A 135 6.55 1.16 -13.59
C THR A 135 7.03 2.58 -13.28
N LEU A 136 7.73 2.78 -12.15
CA LEU A 136 8.22 4.09 -11.70
C LEU A 136 9.74 4.24 -11.88
N GLY A 137 10.43 3.20 -12.37
CA GLY A 137 11.86 3.25 -12.67
C GLY A 137 12.78 3.44 -11.46
N ALA A 138 12.30 3.19 -10.24
CA ALA A 138 13.14 3.24 -9.06
C ALA A 138 14.15 2.09 -9.10
N SER A 139 15.40 2.36 -8.72
CA SER A 139 16.36 1.26 -8.52
C SER A 139 15.91 0.39 -7.35
N ILE A 140 16.22 -0.91 -7.38
CA ILE A 140 15.82 -1.87 -6.32
C ILE A 140 16.21 -1.36 -4.93
N LYS A 141 17.42 -0.81 -4.78
CA LYS A 141 17.89 -0.23 -3.50
C LYS A 141 16.99 0.90 -3.00
N LYS A 142 16.59 1.82 -3.90
CA LYS A 142 15.67 2.92 -3.57
C LYS A 142 14.26 2.41 -3.29
N ALA A 143 13.77 1.46 -4.10
CA ALA A 143 12.44 0.88 -3.94
C ALA A 143 12.30 0.21 -2.57
N TRP A 144 13.29 -0.58 -2.13
CA TRP A 144 13.31 -1.16 -0.78
C TRP A 144 13.21 -0.11 0.32
N ALA A 145 14.02 0.95 0.23
CA ALA A 145 14.04 2.01 1.23
C ALA A 145 12.70 2.76 1.32
N ILE A 146 12.09 3.10 0.18
CA ILE A 146 10.87 3.91 0.13
C ILE A 146 9.64 3.05 0.47
N CYS A 147 9.53 1.87 -0.13
CA CYS A 147 8.32 1.05 -0.07
C CYS A 147 8.10 0.40 1.30
N MET A 148 9.14 0.28 2.13
CA MET A 148 9.03 -0.19 3.50
C MET A 148 8.51 0.85 4.48
N VAL A 149 8.83 2.13 4.25
CA VAL A 149 8.56 3.20 5.22
C VAL A 149 7.08 3.32 5.55
N GLN A 150 6.22 3.31 4.53
CA GLN A 150 4.78 3.45 4.72
C GLN A 150 4.14 2.31 5.51
N PRO A 151 4.23 1.03 5.08
CA PRO A 151 3.62 -0.06 5.83
C PRO A 151 4.23 -0.22 7.23
N LEU A 152 5.54 0.00 7.40
CA LEU A 152 6.18 -0.06 8.72
C LEU A 152 5.70 1.06 9.65
N ALA A 153 5.65 2.30 9.17
CA ALA A 153 5.17 3.43 9.98
C ALA A 153 3.70 3.24 10.39
N MET A 154 2.87 2.73 9.47
CA MET A 154 1.49 2.35 9.79
C MET A 154 1.44 1.28 10.89
N LEU A 155 2.26 0.22 10.80
CA LEU A 155 2.31 -0.82 11.82
C LEU A 155 2.74 -0.28 13.18
N LEU A 156 3.81 0.52 13.24
CA LEU A 156 4.34 1.07 14.50
C LEU A 156 3.32 1.95 15.21
N VAL A 157 2.53 2.73 14.46
CA VAL A 157 1.48 3.56 15.05
C VAL A 157 0.24 2.74 15.40
N MET A 158 -0.06 1.68 14.66
CA MET A 158 -1.20 0.80 14.89
C MET A 158 -1.00 -0.13 16.09
N ILE A 159 0.19 -0.68 16.29
CA ILE A 159 0.49 -1.67 17.33
C ILE A 159 1.06 -0.98 18.58
N PRO A 160 0.62 -1.35 19.80
CA PRO A 160 1.21 -0.87 21.05
C PRO A 160 2.72 -1.11 21.12
N TYR A 161 3.46 -0.16 21.70
CA TYR A 161 4.93 -0.13 21.66
C TYR A 161 5.57 -1.35 22.33
N ASP A 162 4.96 -1.85 23.40
CA ASP A 162 5.37 -3.02 24.17
C ASP A 162 5.29 -4.31 23.33
N MET A 163 4.43 -4.33 22.32
CA MET A 163 4.24 -5.47 21.43
C MET A 163 5.13 -5.43 20.19
N TRP A 164 5.82 -4.31 19.90
CA TRP A 164 6.61 -4.14 18.67
C TRP A 164 7.66 -5.24 18.49
N TYR A 165 8.44 -5.53 19.53
CA TYR A 165 9.50 -6.53 19.45
C TYR A 165 8.93 -7.91 19.08
N SER A 166 7.92 -8.38 19.82
CA SER A 166 7.28 -9.67 19.56
C SER A 166 6.63 -9.78 18.17
N THR A 167 6.09 -8.67 17.67
CA THR A 167 5.37 -8.61 16.39
C THR A 167 6.34 -8.57 15.20
N LEU A 168 7.40 -7.75 15.30
CA LEU A 168 8.39 -7.54 14.23
C LEU A 168 9.46 -8.64 14.16
N THR A 169 9.76 -9.31 15.28
CA THR A 169 10.77 -10.37 15.33
C THR A 169 10.18 -11.78 15.22
N ASN A 170 8.87 -11.91 15.02
CA ASN A 170 8.21 -13.19 14.82
C ASN A 170 8.90 -13.95 13.65
N PRO A 171 9.56 -15.09 13.91
CA PRO A 171 10.40 -15.76 12.91
C PRO A 171 9.63 -16.17 11.67
N MET A 172 8.36 -16.59 11.84
CA MET A 172 7.50 -16.96 10.72
C MET A 172 7.18 -15.74 9.87
N ALA A 173 6.76 -14.63 10.49
CA ALA A 173 6.39 -13.42 9.76
C ALA A 173 7.57 -12.85 8.98
N VAL A 174 8.76 -12.82 9.60
CA VAL A 174 10.00 -12.39 8.96
C VAL A 174 10.40 -13.36 7.84
N GLY A 175 10.33 -14.67 8.07
CA GLY A 175 10.67 -15.68 7.06
C GLY A 175 9.79 -15.59 5.82
N PHE A 176 8.47 -15.63 5.99
CA PHE A 176 7.53 -15.48 4.87
C PHE A 176 7.61 -14.09 4.23
N GLY A 177 7.74 -13.03 5.03
CA GLY A 177 7.90 -11.67 4.52
C GLY A 177 9.16 -11.51 3.66
N ALA A 178 10.29 -12.03 4.13
CA ALA A 178 11.55 -12.02 3.37
C ALA A 178 11.42 -12.74 2.03
N VAL A 179 10.71 -13.87 1.98
CA VAL A 179 10.42 -14.58 0.72
C VAL A 179 9.70 -13.67 -0.27
N PHE A 180 8.63 -12.99 0.13
CA PHE A 180 7.90 -12.09 -0.77
C PHE A 180 8.74 -10.89 -1.23
N LEU A 181 9.58 -10.34 -0.35
CA LEU A 181 10.49 -9.25 -0.71
C LEU A 181 11.54 -9.69 -1.72
N ILE A 182 12.10 -10.90 -1.55
CA ILE A 182 13.03 -11.51 -2.50
C ILE A 182 12.33 -11.76 -3.83
N ILE A 183 11.13 -12.37 -3.82
CA ILE A 183 10.34 -12.62 -5.03
C ILE A 183 10.08 -11.33 -5.79
N ALA A 184 9.62 -10.26 -5.13
CA ALA A 184 9.39 -8.98 -5.77
C ALA A 184 10.67 -8.40 -6.42
N SER A 185 11.80 -8.55 -5.74
CA SER A 185 13.10 -8.09 -6.24
C SER A 185 13.58 -8.91 -7.44
N VAL A 186 13.50 -10.24 -7.36
CA VAL A 186 13.88 -11.16 -8.44
C VAL A 186 12.97 -10.96 -9.64
N TRP A 187 11.66 -10.89 -9.44
CA TRP A 187 10.68 -10.62 -10.48
C TRP A 187 10.98 -9.31 -11.20
N SER A 188 11.35 -8.26 -10.46
CA SER A 188 11.77 -6.99 -11.06
C SER A 188 13.00 -7.14 -11.97
N VAL A 189 14.00 -7.91 -11.58
CA VAL A 189 15.20 -8.12 -12.41
C VAL A 189 14.87 -8.95 -13.65
N LEU A 190 14.10 -10.02 -13.49
CA LEU A 190 13.73 -10.92 -14.58
C LEU A 190 12.88 -10.21 -15.63
N THR A 191 11.86 -9.46 -15.20
CA THR A 191 10.98 -8.73 -16.12
C THR A 191 11.68 -7.58 -16.84
N ASP A 192 12.65 -6.93 -16.22
CA ASP A 192 13.45 -5.91 -16.92
C ASP A 192 14.26 -6.52 -18.08
N ARG A 193 14.76 -7.75 -17.89
CA ARG A 193 15.56 -8.48 -18.87
C ARG A 193 14.73 -9.25 -19.91
N ALA A 194 13.41 -9.27 -19.79
CA ALA A 194 12.54 -10.10 -20.63
C ALA A 194 12.66 -9.79 -22.13
N GLY A 195 12.91 -8.54 -22.51
CA GLY A 195 13.11 -8.13 -23.90
C GLY A 195 14.50 -8.39 -24.49
N ARG A 196 15.43 -9.02 -23.77
CA ARG A 196 16.80 -9.24 -24.25
C ARG A 196 16.90 -10.41 -25.25
N PRO A 197 17.78 -10.31 -26.27
CA PRO A 197 18.70 -9.18 -26.56
C PRO A 197 18.06 -8.03 -27.36
N GLY A 198 16.79 -8.12 -27.76
CA GLY A 198 16.11 -7.14 -28.62
C GLY A 198 15.96 -5.73 -28.04
N MET A 199 16.06 -5.56 -26.72
CA MET A 199 16.17 -4.26 -26.04
C MET A 199 17.02 -4.36 -24.77
N GLU A 200 17.65 -3.25 -24.38
CA GLU A 200 18.56 -3.20 -23.23
C GLU A 200 17.83 -3.36 -21.88
N SER A 201 16.65 -2.74 -21.75
CA SER A 201 15.78 -2.75 -20.57
C SER A 201 14.32 -2.62 -20.98
N THR A 202 13.52 -3.60 -20.57
CA THR A 202 12.07 -3.65 -20.83
C THR A 202 11.35 -2.55 -20.04
N HIS A 203 11.79 -2.29 -18.81
CA HIS A 203 11.17 -1.28 -17.95
C HIS A 203 11.37 0.12 -18.51
N LYS A 204 12.58 0.47 -18.98
CA LYS A 204 12.83 1.78 -19.60
C LYS A 204 11.94 2.02 -20.82
N THR A 205 11.71 0.99 -21.65
CA THR A 205 10.86 1.10 -22.83
C THR A 205 9.39 1.35 -22.48
N ILE A 206 8.87 0.74 -21.40
CA ILE A 206 7.49 0.95 -20.94
C ILE A 206 7.32 2.31 -20.23
N GLN A 207 8.41 2.85 -19.70
CA GLN A 207 8.44 4.13 -18.98
C GLN A 207 8.70 5.35 -19.88
N ALA A 208 9.14 5.13 -21.12
CA ALA A 208 9.41 6.15 -22.14
C ALA A 208 8.10 6.72 -22.71
#